data_AF-A0A812K7Z3-F1
#
_entry.id   AF-A0A812K7Z3-F1
#
_cell.length_a   1.000
_cell.length_b   1.000
_cell.length_c   1.000
_cell.angle_alpha   90.00
_cell.angle_beta   90.00
_cell.angle_gamma   90.00
#
_symmetry.space_group_name_H-M   'P 1'
#
loop_
_entity.id
_entity.type
_entity.pdbx_description
1 polymer ?
#
loop_
_entity_poly.entity_id
_entity_poly.type
_entity_poly.pdbx_seq_one_letter_code
_entity_poly.pdbx_strand_id
1 'polypeptide(L)'
;MARWAPWAFILCAISLADADWALLNLIRHAERYADKSITYLAPDGEDRAQYIARCATGKAPTLMFPRPPSALLAGKRQELAGHNSTRPWETLHPLAMKSGLQLDNHVDFQDVLGFKAYLNRLPSGSTVLVAWEHKMMGQLAQAVDPEGLAPAKYPDHCDSEWTEPEYTMGACYDVIWQFVLYRSHSRESWRAKAFSHLRMGFAGGGSKCSEAVEPFSNPSSWPQLMDEGDGTGGVTPGMLACATFCSLLFLMLGRLHALLLEAHQGLGKEPLLDDNPSENYTVVC
;
A
#
# COMPACT_ATOMS: atom_id res chain seq x y z
N MET A 1 29.62 -27.88 -45.03
CA MET A 1 29.48 -27.81 -43.56
C MET A 1 28.57 -26.64 -43.24
N ALA A 2 27.29 -26.90 -42.99
CA ALA A 2 26.28 -25.86 -42.77
C ALA A 2 26.36 -25.33 -41.33
N ARG A 3 26.58 -24.02 -41.19
CA ARG A 3 26.63 -23.31 -39.91
C ARG A 3 25.19 -23.05 -39.45
N TRP A 4 24.81 -23.65 -38.32
CA TRP A 4 23.52 -23.44 -37.69
C TRP A 4 23.53 -22.06 -37.01
N ALA A 5 22.67 -21.15 -37.46
CA ALA A 5 22.45 -19.87 -36.79
C ALA A 5 21.67 -20.12 -35.50
N PRO A 6 22.13 -19.64 -34.32
CA PRO A 6 21.37 -19.77 -33.09
C PRO A 6 20.21 -18.77 -33.16
N TRP A 7 19.00 -19.32 -33.27
CA TRP A 7 17.76 -18.55 -33.15
C TRP A 7 17.69 -18.01 -31.73
N ALA A 8 17.96 -16.72 -31.56
CA ALA A 8 17.77 -16.02 -30.31
C ALA A 8 16.27 -15.96 -30.02
N PHE A 9 15.80 -16.81 -29.11
CA PHE A 9 14.48 -16.68 -28.50
C PHE A 9 14.47 -15.38 -27.68
N ILE A 10 13.92 -14.32 -28.26
CA ILE A 10 13.57 -13.11 -27.52
C ILE A 10 12.36 -13.47 -26.66
N LEU A 11 12.62 -13.87 -25.41
CA LEU A 11 11.61 -13.94 -24.36
C LEU A 11 11.12 -12.52 -24.09
N CYS A 12 9.99 -12.16 -24.69
CA CYS A 12 9.26 -10.95 -24.33
C CYS A 12 8.66 -11.19 -22.95
N ALA A 13 9.42 -10.89 -21.90
CA ALA A 13 8.89 -10.87 -20.53
C ALA A 13 7.92 -9.70 -20.45
N ILE A 14 6.64 -9.98 -20.67
CA ILE A 14 5.56 -9.07 -20.30
C ILE A 14 5.60 -9.02 -18.78
N SER A 15 6.29 -8.02 -18.24
CA SER A 15 6.21 -7.70 -16.82
C SER A 15 4.78 -7.21 -16.60
N LEU A 16 3.90 -8.11 -16.19
CA LEU A 16 2.67 -7.73 -15.51
C LEU A 16 3.13 -6.83 -14.36
N ALA A 17 2.88 -5.54 -14.50
CA ALA A 17 3.12 -4.61 -13.40
C ALA A 17 2.10 -4.99 -12.34
N ASP A 18 2.53 -5.76 -11.34
CA ASP A 18 1.71 -6.04 -10.18
C ASP A 18 1.40 -4.71 -9.51
N ALA A 19 0.12 -4.40 -9.45
CA ALA A 19 -0.35 -3.27 -8.69
C ALA A 19 -0.16 -3.56 -7.20
N ASP A 20 0.39 -2.58 -6.49
CA ASP A 20 0.62 -2.71 -5.07
C ASP A 20 -0.59 -2.16 -4.30
N TRP A 21 -0.89 -2.77 -3.16
CA TRP A 21 -1.91 -2.30 -2.23
C TRP A 21 -1.40 -2.27 -0.77
N ALA A 22 -2.00 -1.44 0.08
CA ALA A 22 -1.76 -1.45 1.52
C ALA A 22 -3.01 -0.98 2.28
N LEU A 23 -3.11 -1.36 3.55
CA LEU A 23 -4.18 -0.91 4.45
C LEU A 23 -3.62 0.07 5.47
N LEU A 24 -4.22 1.26 5.53
CA LEU A 24 -3.92 2.26 6.53
C LEU A 24 -5.10 2.40 7.49
N ASN A 25 -4.86 2.09 8.77
CA ASN A 25 -5.77 2.37 9.86
C ASN A 25 -5.24 3.59 10.61
N LEU A 26 -5.99 4.68 10.62
CA LEU A 26 -5.62 5.95 11.25
C LEU A 26 -6.60 6.22 12.41
N ILE A 27 -6.07 6.25 13.63
CA ILE A 27 -6.82 6.49 14.86
C ILE A 27 -6.30 7.73 15.59
N ARG A 28 -7.19 8.36 16.35
CA ARG A 28 -6.79 9.34 17.35
C ARG A 28 -6.13 8.61 18.52
N HIS A 29 -5.20 9.26 19.21
CA HIS A 29 -4.74 8.79 20.52
C HIS A 29 -5.93 8.62 21.49
N ALA A 30 -5.82 7.67 22.42
CA ALA A 30 -6.85 7.38 23.41
C ALA A 30 -7.01 8.51 24.45
N GLU A 31 -7.94 8.32 25.38
CA GLU A 31 -8.46 9.32 26.31
C GLU A 31 -7.35 10.02 27.10
N ARG A 32 -7.49 11.33 27.25
CA ARG A 32 -6.60 12.17 28.05
C ARG A 32 -7.31 12.67 29.30
N TYR A 33 -6.54 13.03 30.32
CA TYR A 33 -7.06 13.83 31.43
C TYR A 33 -7.64 15.16 30.97
N ALA A 34 -8.60 15.70 31.72
CA ALA A 34 -9.10 17.06 31.52
C ALA A 34 -7.96 18.09 31.59
N ASP A 35 -7.07 17.95 32.59
CA ASP A 35 -5.85 18.73 32.70
C ASP A 35 -4.92 18.44 31.51
N LYS A 36 -4.70 19.47 30.69
CA LYS A 36 -3.87 19.40 29.48
C LYS A 36 -2.37 19.37 29.78
N SER A 37 -1.95 19.67 31.02
CA SER A 37 -0.56 19.55 31.46
C SER A 37 -0.13 18.09 31.57
N ILE A 38 -1.08 17.19 31.80
CA ILE A 38 -0.83 15.75 31.83
C ILE A 38 -0.72 15.24 30.38
N THR A 39 0.44 14.66 30.05
CA THR A 39 0.82 14.31 28.68
C THR A 39 0.65 12.84 28.33
N TYR A 40 0.27 12.00 29.30
CA TYR A 40 -0.03 10.58 29.15
C TYR A 40 -1.55 10.29 29.14
N LEU A 41 -1.92 9.04 28.91
CA LEU A 41 -3.30 8.56 28.85
C LEU A 41 -4.00 8.62 30.22
N ALA A 42 -5.29 8.90 30.23
CA ALA A 42 -6.14 8.65 31.39
C ALA A 42 -6.40 7.14 31.55
N PRO A 43 -6.87 6.66 32.72
CA PRO A 43 -7.17 5.24 32.93
C PRO A 43 -8.09 4.62 31.86
N ASP A 44 -9.16 5.32 31.47
CA ASP A 44 -10.04 4.84 30.39
C ASP A 44 -9.31 4.76 29.03
N GLY A 45 -8.31 5.62 28.83
CA GLY A 45 -7.47 5.60 27.63
C GLY A 45 -6.49 4.43 27.62
N GLU A 46 -5.97 4.02 28.78
CA GLU A 46 -5.18 2.81 28.93
C GLU A 46 -6.02 1.56 28.64
N ASP A 47 -7.27 1.52 29.12
CA ASP A 47 -8.25 0.48 28.83
C ASP A 47 -8.57 0.40 27.33
N ARG A 48 -8.73 1.54 26.66
CA ARG A 48 -8.93 1.59 25.20
C ARG A 48 -7.68 1.13 24.45
N ALA A 49 -6.49 1.49 24.89
CA ALA A 49 -5.24 1.01 24.29
C ALA A 49 -5.11 -0.53 24.40
N GLN A 50 -5.48 -1.10 25.56
CA GLN A 50 -5.58 -2.54 25.77
C GLN A 50 -6.63 -3.19 24.86
N TYR A 51 -7.79 -2.54 24.68
CA TYR A 51 -8.83 -3.00 23.77
C TYR A 51 -8.33 -3.07 22.32
N ILE A 52 -7.71 -2.00 21.82
CA ILE A 52 -7.12 -1.93 20.47
C ILE A 52 -6.11 -3.07 20.31
N ALA A 53 -5.19 -3.24 21.27
CA ALA A 53 -4.20 -4.30 21.24
C ALA A 53 -4.82 -5.69 21.16
N ARG A 54 -5.87 -5.93 21.96
CA ARG A 54 -6.58 -7.20 21.97
C ARG A 54 -7.28 -7.50 20.65
N CYS A 55 -7.95 -6.51 20.07
CA CYS A 55 -8.78 -6.71 18.89
C CYS A 55 -7.96 -6.74 17.60
N ALA A 56 -6.92 -5.93 17.48
CA ALA A 56 -6.03 -5.96 16.31
C ALA A 56 -5.16 -7.22 16.22
N THR A 57 -5.00 -7.95 17.33
CA THR A 57 -4.30 -9.25 17.39
C THR A 57 -5.24 -10.44 17.56
N GLY A 58 -6.54 -10.22 17.43
CA GLY A 58 -7.54 -11.28 17.52
C GLY A 58 -7.36 -12.33 16.42
N LYS A 59 -7.74 -13.58 16.70
CA LYS A 59 -7.70 -14.65 15.70
C LYS A 59 -8.76 -14.48 14.59
N ALA A 60 -9.88 -13.86 14.94
CA ALA A 60 -10.95 -13.58 14.00
C ALA A 60 -10.78 -12.14 13.48
N PRO A 61 -10.69 -11.94 12.16
CA PRO A 61 -10.69 -10.60 11.59
C PRO A 61 -12.02 -9.91 11.87
N THR A 62 -11.98 -8.59 12.05
CA THR A 62 -13.18 -7.74 12.16
C THR A 62 -13.15 -6.71 11.04
N LEU A 63 -14.25 -5.98 10.79
CA LEU A 63 -14.19 -4.90 9.80
C LEU A 63 -13.18 -3.80 10.20
N MET A 64 -13.04 -3.56 11.51
CA MET A 64 -12.05 -2.63 12.05
C MET A 64 -10.61 -3.13 11.86
N PHE A 65 -10.36 -4.42 12.05
CA PHE A 65 -9.05 -5.04 11.89
C PHE A 65 -9.16 -6.27 10.98
N PRO A 66 -9.32 -6.05 9.65
CA PRO A 66 -9.56 -7.14 8.71
C PRO A 66 -8.31 -8.01 8.51
N ARG A 67 -7.13 -7.46 8.83
CA ARG A 67 -5.86 -8.16 8.84
C ARG A 67 -5.02 -7.72 10.05
N PRO A 68 -4.17 -8.60 10.61
CA PRO A 68 -3.21 -8.19 11.63
C PRO A 68 -2.30 -7.08 11.11
N PRO A 69 -1.96 -6.08 11.94
CA PRO A 69 -1.00 -5.06 11.53
C PRO A 69 0.38 -5.68 11.27
N SER A 70 1.10 -5.14 10.29
CA SER A 70 2.49 -5.44 10.00
C SER A 70 3.42 -4.26 10.31
N ALA A 71 2.87 -3.09 10.60
CA ALA A 71 3.61 -1.89 10.99
C ALA A 71 2.80 -1.02 11.95
N LEU A 72 3.48 -0.32 12.86
CA LEU A 72 2.88 0.61 13.82
C LEU A 72 3.61 1.95 13.77
N LEU A 73 2.86 3.05 13.76
CA LEU A 73 3.42 4.40 13.80
C LEU A 73 2.65 5.28 14.78
N ALA A 74 3.36 6.00 15.63
CA ALA A 74 2.81 7.02 16.50
C ALA A 74 3.43 8.39 16.21
N GLY A 75 2.59 9.43 16.13
CA GLY A 75 3.08 10.79 15.95
C GLY A 75 3.89 11.27 17.15
N LYS A 76 5.10 11.75 16.91
CA LYS A 76 5.98 12.27 17.95
C LYS A 76 5.79 13.77 18.10
N ARG A 77 5.57 14.24 19.32
CA ARG A 77 5.62 15.65 19.61
C ARG A 77 7.00 16.01 20.15
N GLN A 78 7.72 16.91 19.50
CA GLN A 78 8.97 17.41 20.06
C GLN A 78 8.69 18.32 21.27
N GLU A 79 9.56 18.26 22.28
CA GLU A 79 9.46 19.05 23.52
C GLU A 79 9.43 20.57 23.28
N LEU A 80 9.98 21.02 22.16
CA LEU A 80 10.14 22.43 21.81
C LEU A 80 8.82 23.22 21.72
N ALA A 81 7.67 22.53 21.63
CA ALA A 81 6.35 23.16 21.54
C ALA A 81 5.61 23.31 22.88
N GLY A 82 6.28 23.10 24.03
CA GLY A 82 5.69 23.29 25.37
C GLY A 82 4.62 22.26 25.77
N HIS A 83 4.35 21.26 24.92
CA HIS A 83 3.43 20.17 25.15
C HIS A 83 4.01 18.88 24.55
N ASN A 84 4.58 17.99 25.36
CA ASN A 84 5.18 16.73 24.91
C ASN A 84 4.20 15.56 25.12
N SER A 85 3.12 15.50 24.32
CA SER A 85 2.11 14.44 24.45
C SER A 85 2.66 13.08 24.02
N THR A 86 2.75 12.13 24.95
CA THR A 86 3.15 10.72 24.70
C THR A 86 1.97 9.83 24.33
N ARG A 87 0.74 10.31 24.53
CA ARG A 87 -0.51 9.58 24.27
C ARG A 87 -0.58 8.80 22.95
N PRO A 88 -0.18 9.33 21.77
CA PRO A 88 -0.21 8.54 20.54
C PRO A 88 0.64 7.26 20.64
N TRP A 89 1.82 7.36 21.27
CA TRP A 89 2.69 6.21 21.49
C TRP A 89 2.08 5.24 22.52
N GLU A 90 1.58 5.76 23.64
CA GLU A 90 0.94 4.94 24.69
C GLU A 90 -0.30 4.20 24.18
N THR A 91 -1.03 4.79 23.23
CA THR A 91 -2.22 4.17 22.61
C THR A 91 -1.85 2.88 21.86
N LEU A 92 -0.69 2.86 21.19
CA LEU A 92 -0.25 1.69 20.40
C LEU A 92 0.75 0.80 21.15
N HIS A 93 1.29 1.24 22.27
CA HIS A 93 2.31 0.49 22.99
C HIS A 93 1.83 -0.92 23.44
N PRO A 94 0.62 -1.10 24.01
CA PRO A 94 0.14 -2.44 24.33
C PRO A 94 0.04 -3.36 23.11
N LEU A 95 -0.31 -2.81 21.94
CA LEU A 95 -0.37 -3.56 20.68
C LEU A 95 1.03 -3.98 20.22
N ALA A 96 2.00 -3.07 20.28
CA ALA A 96 3.40 -3.37 19.97
C ALA A 96 3.93 -4.52 20.84
N MET A 97 3.70 -4.44 22.15
CA MET A 97 4.08 -5.49 23.10
C MET A 97 3.41 -6.84 22.80
N LYS A 98 2.12 -6.82 22.44
CA LYS A 98 1.35 -8.04 22.18
C LYS A 98 1.67 -8.69 20.83
N SER A 99 1.95 -7.89 19.82
CA SER A 99 2.25 -8.35 18.45
C SER A 99 3.73 -8.64 18.20
N GLY A 100 4.62 -8.12 19.06
CA GLY A 100 6.08 -8.16 18.85
C GLY A 100 6.57 -7.17 17.77
N LEU A 101 5.70 -6.28 17.29
CA LEU A 101 6.07 -5.26 16.30
C LEU A 101 6.81 -4.09 16.95
N GLN A 102 7.75 -3.51 16.21
CA GLN A 102 8.36 -2.24 16.59
C GLN A 102 7.35 -1.11 16.43
N LEU A 103 7.17 -0.32 17.49
CA LEU A 103 6.39 0.92 17.44
C LEU A 103 7.29 2.07 17.01
N ASP A 104 7.11 2.53 15.77
CA ASP A 104 7.84 3.66 15.25
C ASP A 104 7.26 4.99 15.78
N ASN A 105 8.13 5.92 16.16
CA ASN A 105 7.79 7.28 16.56
C ASN A 105 8.81 8.32 16.08
N HIS A 106 9.48 8.12 14.93
CA HIS A 106 10.44 9.13 14.43
C HIS A 106 9.77 10.33 13.73
N VAL A 107 8.53 10.16 13.24
CA VAL A 107 7.84 11.21 12.48
C VAL A 107 7.23 12.24 13.43
N ASP A 108 7.60 13.51 13.23
CA ASP A 108 7.02 14.61 14.01
C ASP A 108 5.51 14.76 13.73
N PHE A 109 4.74 15.12 14.75
CA PHE A 109 3.30 15.19 14.68
C PHE A 109 2.78 16.20 13.64
N GLN A 110 3.60 17.20 13.25
CA GLN A 110 3.31 18.19 12.22
C GLN A 110 3.91 17.83 10.85
N ASP A 111 4.76 16.81 10.77
CA ASP A 111 5.47 16.44 9.54
C ASP A 111 4.63 15.52 8.65
N VAL A 112 3.65 16.12 7.96
CA VAL A 112 2.77 15.43 7.00
C VAL A 112 3.57 14.79 5.85
N LEU A 113 4.68 15.42 5.42
CA LEU A 113 5.53 14.88 4.36
C LEU A 113 6.33 13.67 4.86
N GLY A 114 6.87 13.73 6.08
CA GLY A 114 7.52 12.60 6.75
C GLY A 114 6.56 11.43 6.95
N PHE A 115 5.30 11.69 7.31
CA PHE A 115 4.26 10.67 7.38
C PHE A 115 4.03 10.00 6.01
N LYS A 116 3.86 10.79 4.94
CA LYS A 116 3.70 10.25 3.59
C LYS A 116 4.94 9.46 3.14
N ALA A 117 6.13 9.96 3.44
CA ALA A 117 7.38 9.28 3.15
C ALA A 117 7.52 7.96 3.92
N TYR A 118 7.05 7.90 5.17
CA TYR A 118 6.97 6.65 5.93
C TYR A 118 6.07 5.64 5.22
N LEU A 119 4.85 6.03 4.85
CA LEU A 119 3.92 5.14 4.17
C LEU A 119 4.48 4.62 2.84
N ASN A 120 5.13 5.47 2.05
CA ASN A 120 5.72 5.07 0.77
C ASN A 120 6.80 3.97 0.88
N ARG A 121 7.40 3.77 2.06
CA ARG A 121 8.34 2.69 2.32
C ARG A 121 7.67 1.35 2.67
N LEU A 122 6.36 1.34 2.89
CA LEU A 122 5.64 0.11 3.21
C LEU A 122 5.68 -0.86 2.01
N PRO A 123 5.96 -2.16 2.26
CA PRO A 123 5.75 -3.21 1.28
C PRO A 123 4.29 -3.32 0.84
N SER A 124 4.07 -3.84 -0.37
CA SER A 124 2.74 -4.27 -0.80
C SER A 124 2.14 -5.29 0.16
N GLY A 125 0.83 -5.26 0.34
CA GLY A 125 0.08 -6.09 1.28
C GLY A 125 0.21 -5.71 2.75
N SER A 126 0.92 -4.61 3.07
CA SER A 126 1.10 -4.17 4.46
C SER A 126 -0.20 -3.66 5.07
N THR A 127 -0.37 -3.87 6.38
CA THR A 127 -1.44 -3.24 7.18
C THR A 127 -0.78 -2.41 8.26
N VAL A 128 -0.91 -1.08 8.18
CA VAL A 128 -0.34 -0.16 9.17
C VAL A 128 -1.45 0.37 10.09
N LEU A 129 -1.16 0.42 11.39
CA LEU A 129 -1.98 1.14 12.37
C LEU A 129 -1.23 2.36 12.88
N VAL A 130 -1.88 3.52 12.80
CA VAL A 130 -1.29 4.82 13.09
C VAL A 130 -2.11 5.53 14.15
N ALA A 131 -1.45 6.02 15.21
CA ALA A 131 -2.09 6.86 16.23
C ALA A 131 -1.57 8.30 16.19
N TRP A 132 -2.48 9.27 16.27
CA TRP A 132 -2.13 10.69 16.15
C TRP A 132 -3.03 11.63 16.97
N GLU A 133 -2.72 12.93 16.97
CA GLU A 133 -3.63 13.97 17.47
C GLU A 133 -4.73 14.29 16.44
N HIS A 134 -5.99 14.36 16.88
CA HIS A 134 -7.17 14.60 16.04
C HIS A 134 -7.06 15.81 15.10
N LYS A 135 -6.38 16.89 15.53
CA LYS A 135 -6.22 18.11 14.73
C LYS A 135 -5.43 17.90 13.44
N MET A 136 -4.55 16.90 13.39
CA MET A 136 -3.71 16.62 12.23
C MET A 136 -4.31 15.56 11.32
N MET A 137 -5.29 14.77 11.80
CA MET A 137 -5.80 13.61 11.06
C MET A 137 -6.35 13.96 9.68
N GLY A 138 -7.00 15.12 9.53
CA GLY A 138 -7.45 15.62 8.22
C GLY A 138 -6.31 15.88 7.25
N GLN A 139 -5.21 16.48 7.73
CA GLN A 139 -4.02 16.74 6.91
C GLN A 139 -3.29 15.44 6.53
N LEU A 140 -3.22 14.48 7.45
CA LEU A 140 -2.64 13.16 7.19
C LEU A 140 -3.46 12.38 6.16
N ALA A 141 -4.80 12.41 6.27
CA ALA A 141 -5.71 11.81 5.30
C ALA A 141 -5.52 12.43 3.91
N GLN A 142 -5.53 13.77 3.81
CA GLN A 142 -5.34 14.48 2.54
C GLN A 142 -4.00 14.16 1.86
N ALA A 143 -2.96 13.79 2.62
CA ALA A 143 -1.66 13.43 2.05
C ALA A 143 -1.70 12.15 1.21
N VAL A 144 -2.57 11.20 1.56
CA VAL A 144 -2.79 9.93 0.85
C VAL A 144 -4.05 9.93 -0.01
N ASP A 145 -4.98 10.84 0.26
CA ASP A 145 -6.27 10.97 -0.42
C ASP A 145 -6.45 12.40 -0.98
N PRO A 146 -5.72 12.75 -2.05
CA PRO A 146 -5.83 14.07 -2.67
C PRO A 146 -7.17 14.28 -3.41
N GLU A 147 -7.92 13.21 -3.65
CA GLU A 147 -9.22 13.24 -4.34
C GLU A 147 -10.38 13.48 -3.36
N GLY A 148 -10.14 13.35 -2.05
CA GLY A 148 -11.08 13.75 -1.00
C GLY A 148 -12.19 12.74 -0.74
N LEU A 149 -11.87 11.45 -0.71
CA LEU A 149 -12.76 10.39 -0.23
C LEU A 149 -13.08 10.54 1.27
N ALA A 150 -12.08 10.90 2.07
CA ALA A 150 -12.18 11.10 3.51
C ALA A 150 -12.61 12.54 3.87
N PRO A 151 -13.35 12.73 4.97
CA PRO A 151 -13.67 14.07 5.48
C PRO A 151 -12.41 14.90 5.77
N ALA A 152 -12.49 16.21 5.55
CA ALA A 152 -11.38 17.13 5.84
C ALA A 152 -11.06 17.26 7.34
N LYS A 153 -11.99 16.89 8.22
CA LYS A 153 -11.86 17.01 9.67
C LYS A 153 -12.25 15.70 10.34
N TYR A 154 -11.46 15.31 11.34
CA TYR A 154 -11.81 14.21 12.23
C TYR A 154 -13.00 14.60 13.12
N PRO A 155 -13.96 13.69 13.39
CA PRO A 155 -15.13 14.02 14.18
C PRO A 155 -14.76 14.49 15.59
N ASP A 156 -15.36 15.59 16.04
CA ASP A 156 -15.21 16.06 17.42
C ASP A 156 -16.05 15.19 18.38
N HIS A 157 -17.19 14.69 17.90
CA HIS A 157 -18.16 13.87 18.63
C HIS A 157 -18.54 12.65 17.80
N CYS A 158 -18.88 11.55 18.46
CA CYS A 158 -19.44 10.37 17.82
C CYS A 158 -20.53 9.75 18.70
N ASP A 159 -21.55 9.19 18.07
CA ASP A 159 -22.55 8.38 18.78
C ASP A 159 -21.92 7.00 19.06
N SER A 160 -21.14 6.89 20.14
CA SER A 160 -20.58 5.61 20.59
C SER A 160 -21.57 4.87 21.50
N GLU A 161 -21.54 3.54 21.49
CA GLU A 161 -22.25 2.72 22.49
C GLU A 161 -21.74 3.00 23.91
N TRP A 162 -20.47 3.39 24.01
CA TRP A 162 -19.85 3.89 25.23
C TRP A 162 -20.17 5.36 25.45
N THR A 163 -20.68 5.69 26.63
CA THR A 163 -20.73 7.09 27.05
C THR A 163 -19.33 7.51 27.47
N GLU A 164 -18.69 8.34 26.65
CA GLU A 164 -17.36 8.87 26.95
C GLU A 164 -17.37 9.59 28.32
N PRO A 165 -16.33 9.42 29.16
CA PRO A 165 -16.29 10.06 30.47
C PRO A 165 -16.44 11.58 30.36
N GLU A 166 -17.15 12.21 31.32
CA GLU A 166 -17.46 13.65 31.29
C GLU A 166 -16.22 14.53 31.09
N TYR A 167 -15.08 14.13 31.67
CA TYR A 167 -13.81 14.85 31.57
C TYR A 167 -13.25 14.94 30.13
N THR A 168 -13.76 14.11 29.21
CA THR A 168 -13.42 14.16 27.79
C THR A 168 -14.19 15.26 27.04
N MET A 169 -15.22 15.85 27.66
CA MET A 169 -16.16 16.81 27.05
C MET A 169 -16.86 16.23 25.81
N GLY A 170 -17.17 14.93 25.83
CA GLY A 170 -17.81 14.22 24.72
C GLY A 170 -16.93 14.06 23.48
N ALA A 171 -15.61 14.18 23.65
CA ALA A 171 -14.68 14.06 22.54
C ALA A 171 -14.69 12.65 21.95
N CYS A 172 -14.67 12.52 20.63
CA CYS A 172 -14.70 11.22 19.98
C CYS A 172 -13.35 10.49 20.05
N TYR A 173 -13.35 9.31 20.66
CA TYR A 173 -12.21 8.37 20.70
C TYR A 173 -12.51 7.02 20.03
N ASP A 174 -13.77 6.72 19.73
CA ASP A 174 -14.20 5.41 19.22
C ASP A 174 -14.21 5.31 17.68
N VAL A 175 -13.44 6.13 16.98
CA VAL A 175 -13.42 6.16 15.51
C VAL A 175 -12.10 5.69 14.93
N ILE A 176 -12.18 4.95 13.83
CA ILE A 176 -11.06 4.60 12.98
C ILE A 176 -11.33 5.02 11.54
N TRP A 177 -10.33 5.66 10.94
CA TRP A 177 -10.31 5.97 9.51
C TRP A 177 -9.48 4.93 8.80
N GLN A 178 -10.11 4.17 7.93
CA GLN A 178 -9.48 3.09 7.19
C GLN A 178 -9.34 3.49 5.73
N PHE A 179 -8.16 3.27 5.15
CA PHE A 179 -7.89 3.53 3.74
C PHE A 179 -7.36 2.26 3.08
N VAL A 180 -7.90 1.95 1.90
CA VAL A 180 -7.24 1.04 0.95
C VAL A 180 -6.35 1.90 0.08
N LEU A 181 -5.03 1.74 0.23
CA LEU A 181 -4.02 2.42 -0.53
C LEU A 181 -3.63 1.59 -1.75
N TYR A 182 -3.31 2.26 -2.85
CA TYR A 182 -2.92 1.68 -4.13
C TYR A 182 -1.76 2.45 -4.75
N ARG A 183 -0.88 1.76 -5.48
CA ARG A 183 0.08 2.35 -6.42
C ARG A 183 0.32 1.39 -7.59
N SER A 184 0.60 1.92 -8.78
CA SER A 184 0.79 1.05 -9.96
C SER A 184 2.12 0.30 -9.95
N HIS A 185 3.11 0.83 -9.23
CA HIS A 185 4.41 0.20 -9.01
C HIS A 185 5.12 0.77 -7.78
N SER A 186 6.12 0.06 -7.26
CA SER A 186 6.83 0.39 -6.02
C SER A 186 7.47 1.78 -5.93
N ARG A 187 7.77 2.42 -7.08
CA ARG A 187 8.35 3.78 -7.15
C ARG A 187 7.31 4.90 -7.05
N GLU A 188 6.03 4.60 -7.14
CA GLU A 188 4.95 5.58 -7.02
C GLU A 188 4.56 5.81 -5.56
N SER A 189 3.97 6.96 -5.28
CA SER A 189 3.37 7.20 -3.96
C SER A 189 2.04 6.48 -3.84
N TRP A 190 1.75 6.00 -2.64
CA TRP A 190 0.43 5.49 -2.30
C TRP A 190 -0.66 6.55 -2.51
N ARG A 191 -1.82 6.09 -3.01
CA ARG A 191 -3.05 6.88 -3.12
C ARG A 191 -4.23 6.07 -2.58
N ALA A 192 -5.14 6.73 -1.88
CA ALA A 192 -6.38 6.10 -1.44
C ALA A 192 -7.25 5.74 -2.64
N LYS A 193 -7.79 4.52 -2.63
CA LYS A 193 -8.82 4.03 -3.56
C LYS A 193 -10.16 3.80 -2.89
N ALA A 194 -10.14 3.55 -1.58
CA ALA A 194 -11.34 3.44 -0.77
C ALA A 194 -11.08 4.03 0.61
N PHE A 195 -12.16 4.49 1.25
CA PHE A 195 -12.17 5.05 2.59
C PHE A 195 -13.33 4.49 3.41
N SER A 196 -13.03 4.06 4.63
CA SER A 196 -14.00 3.61 5.62
C SER A 196 -13.91 4.41 6.90
N HIS A 197 -15.04 4.99 7.32
CA HIS A 197 -15.21 5.53 8.66
C HIS A 197 -15.96 4.48 9.49
N LEU A 198 -15.25 3.87 10.45
CA LEU A 198 -15.80 2.81 11.29
C LEU A 198 -15.73 3.23 12.76
N ARG A 199 -16.58 2.60 13.57
CA ARG A 199 -16.47 2.65 15.03
C ARG A 199 -15.68 1.45 15.55
N MET A 200 -14.86 1.67 16.58
CA MET A 200 -14.12 0.59 17.21
C MET A 200 -15.02 -0.26 18.12
N GLY A 201 -16.13 0.30 18.62
CA GLY A 201 -17.07 -0.38 19.50
C GLY A 201 -16.47 -0.68 20.87
N PHE A 202 -15.55 0.18 21.34
CA PHE A 202 -15.09 0.11 22.71
C PHE A 202 -16.25 0.45 23.64
N ALA A 203 -16.43 -0.36 24.69
CA ALA A 203 -17.46 -0.17 25.71
C ALA A 203 -16.87 -0.33 27.13
N GLY A 204 -15.64 0.14 27.33
CA GLY A 204 -14.86 0.00 28.58
C GLY A 204 -13.88 -1.17 28.56
N GLY A 205 -13.00 -1.27 29.58
CA GLY A 205 -11.86 -2.21 29.62
C GLY A 205 -12.20 -3.69 29.44
N GLY A 206 -13.43 -4.11 29.77
CA GLY A 206 -13.92 -5.48 29.60
C GLY A 206 -14.67 -5.77 28.31
N SER A 207 -14.87 -4.78 27.44
CA SER A 207 -15.67 -4.93 26.22
C SER A 207 -15.10 -5.99 25.28
N LYS A 208 -15.98 -6.83 24.69
CA LYS A 208 -15.59 -7.79 23.65
C LYS A 208 -15.18 -7.03 22.39
N CYS A 209 -14.28 -7.60 21.59
CA CYS A 209 -14.00 -7.04 20.28
C CYS A 209 -15.29 -7.06 19.46
N SER A 210 -15.82 -5.87 19.20
CA SER A 210 -17.00 -5.73 18.34
C SER A 210 -16.62 -6.07 16.90
N GLU A 211 -17.60 -6.41 16.06
CA GLU A 211 -17.37 -6.59 14.61
C GLU A 211 -17.08 -5.26 13.87
N ALA A 212 -16.89 -4.15 14.61
CA ALA A 212 -17.06 -2.76 14.19
C ALA A 212 -18.54 -2.44 13.97
N VAL A 213 -19.10 -1.60 14.84
CA VAL A 213 -20.51 -1.21 14.78
C VAL A 213 -20.65 -0.13 13.71
N GLU A 214 -21.27 -0.50 12.59
CA GLU A 214 -21.72 0.37 11.51
C GLU A 214 -20.61 1.01 10.64
N PRO A 215 -20.36 0.50 9.42
CA PRO A 215 -19.66 1.30 8.43
C PRO A 215 -20.50 2.52 8.05
N PHE A 216 -20.05 3.73 8.39
CA PHE A 216 -20.61 4.97 7.83
C PHE A 216 -20.30 5.13 6.34
N SER A 217 -19.41 4.30 5.78
CA SER A 217 -19.15 4.19 4.35
C SER A 217 -18.97 2.73 3.93
N ASN A 218 -19.64 2.39 2.82
CA ASN A 218 -19.85 1.03 2.36
C ASN A 218 -18.54 0.28 2.06
N PRO A 219 -18.13 -0.72 2.89
CA PRO A 219 -16.92 -1.48 2.66
C PRO A 219 -17.10 -2.55 1.57
N SER A 220 -18.25 -2.63 0.90
CA SER A 220 -18.53 -3.68 -0.09
C SER A 220 -17.60 -3.66 -1.31
N SER A 221 -16.90 -2.55 -1.59
CA SER A 221 -15.88 -2.48 -2.64
C SER A 221 -14.53 -3.07 -2.24
N TRP A 222 -14.32 -3.38 -0.95
CA TRP A 222 -13.03 -3.81 -0.42
C TRP A 222 -12.57 -5.18 -0.96
N PRO A 223 -13.41 -6.23 -0.99
CA PRO A 223 -12.96 -7.54 -1.47
C PRO A 223 -12.55 -7.48 -2.94
N GLN A 224 -13.28 -6.74 -3.77
CA GLN A 224 -12.94 -6.57 -5.19
C GLN A 224 -11.59 -5.87 -5.37
N LEU A 225 -11.33 -4.81 -4.58
CA LEU A 225 -10.07 -4.07 -4.65
C LEU A 225 -8.86 -4.86 -4.11
N MET A 226 -9.07 -5.76 -3.16
CA MET A 226 -7.99 -6.58 -2.59
C MET A 226 -7.72 -7.85 -3.41
N ASP A 227 -8.77 -8.48 -3.96
CA ASP A 227 -8.64 -9.69 -4.78
C ASP A 227 -7.99 -9.39 -6.15
N GLU A 228 -8.20 -8.18 -6.71
CA GLU A 228 -7.51 -7.73 -7.93
C GLU A 228 -5.99 -7.60 -7.76
N GLY A 229 -5.49 -7.49 -6.53
CA GLY A 229 -4.07 -7.31 -6.22
C GLY A 229 -3.29 -8.59 -5.88
N ASP A 230 -3.94 -9.75 -5.69
CA ASP A 230 -3.27 -11.00 -5.28
C ASP A 230 -2.73 -11.84 -6.45
N GLY A 231 -2.56 -11.24 -7.64
CA GLY A 231 -1.82 -11.86 -8.76
C GLY A 231 -2.43 -13.16 -9.34
N THR A 232 -3.56 -13.66 -8.83
CA THR A 232 -4.35 -14.70 -9.50
C THR A 232 -5.16 -14.06 -10.62
N GLY A 233 -4.46 -13.48 -11.59
CA GLY A 233 -5.03 -12.76 -12.71
C GLY A 233 -6.02 -13.64 -13.47
N GLY A 234 -7.30 -13.35 -13.29
CA GLY A 234 -8.30 -13.66 -14.30
C GLY A 234 -7.82 -13.02 -15.59
N VAL A 235 -7.49 -13.85 -16.59
CA VAL A 235 -6.99 -13.42 -17.89
C VAL A 235 -7.99 -12.42 -18.47
N THR A 236 -7.64 -11.12 -18.46
CA THR A 236 -8.49 -10.11 -19.08
C THR A 236 -8.44 -10.30 -20.60
N PRO A 237 -9.56 -10.08 -21.34
CA PRO A 237 -9.62 -10.32 -22.78
C PRO A 237 -8.60 -9.53 -23.61
N GLY A 238 -8.05 -8.45 -23.05
CA GLY A 238 -6.99 -7.64 -23.68
C GLY A 238 -5.63 -8.35 -23.78
N MET A 239 -5.31 -9.30 -22.89
CA MET A 239 -4.04 -10.03 -22.97
C MET A 239 -4.00 -11.06 -24.10
N LEU A 240 -5.16 -11.58 -24.52
CA LEU A 240 -5.25 -12.45 -25.72
C LEU A 240 -4.83 -11.69 -27.00
N ALA A 241 -5.05 -10.38 -27.06
CA ALA A 241 -4.68 -9.56 -28.22
C ALA A 241 -3.15 -9.43 -28.36
N CYS A 242 -2.40 -9.35 -27.24
CA CYS A 242 -0.95 -9.23 -27.30
C CYS A 242 -0.27 -10.56 -27.68
N ALA A 243 -0.76 -11.68 -27.14
CA ALA A 243 -0.28 -13.02 -27.50
C ALA A 243 -0.59 -13.38 -28.97
N THR A 244 -1.74 -12.94 -29.50
CA THR A 244 -2.07 -13.13 -30.92
C THR A 244 -1.24 -12.22 -31.83
N PHE A 245 -0.95 -10.97 -31.44
CA PHE A 245 -0.04 -10.09 -32.21
C PHE A 245 1.40 -10.61 -32.25
N CYS A 246 1.92 -11.15 -31.15
CA CYS A 246 3.24 -11.79 -31.15
C CYS A 246 3.28 -13.02 -32.08
N SER A 247 2.22 -13.85 -32.04
CA SER A 247 2.10 -15.03 -32.91
C SER A 247 1.96 -14.65 -34.39
N LEU A 248 1.21 -13.59 -34.70
CA LEU A 248 1.05 -13.07 -36.07
C LEU A 248 2.34 -12.41 -36.59
N LEU A 249 3.09 -11.71 -35.75
CA LEU A 249 4.39 -11.14 -36.12
C LEU A 249 5.42 -12.26 -36.41
N PHE A 250 5.43 -13.33 -35.61
CA PHE A 250 6.26 -14.51 -35.88
C PHE A 250 5.85 -15.22 -37.19
N LEU A 251 4.55 -15.33 -37.48
CA LEU A 251 4.06 -15.89 -38.75
C LEU A 251 4.40 -14.99 -39.95
N MET A 252 4.31 -13.66 -39.79
CA MET A 252 4.67 -12.69 -40.83
C MET A 252 6.16 -12.69 -41.11
N LEU A 253 7.01 -12.69 -40.08
CA LEU A 253 8.47 -12.75 -40.22
C LEU A 253 8.93 -14.11 -40.75
N GLY A 254 8.30 -15.21 -40.34
CA GLY A 254 8.55 -16.54 -40.90
C GLY A 254 8.20 -16.63 -42.39
N ARG A 255 7.08 -16.04 -42.82
CA ARG A 255 6.72 -15.96 -44.24
C ARG A 255 7.63 -15.03 -45.05
N LEU A 256 8.07 -13.92 -44.48
CA LEU A 256 9.02 -13.02 -45.14
C LEU A 256 10.38 -13.71 -45.35
N HIS A 257 10.82 -14.52 -44.39
CA HIS A 257 12.05 -15.31 -44.51
C HIS A 257 11.94 -16.39 -45.59
N ALA A 258 10.80 -17.10 -45.68
CA ALA A 258 10.55 -18.09 -46.73
C ALA A 258 10.54 -17.46 -48.13
N LEU A 259 9.92 -16.29 -48.30
CA LEU A 259 9.90 -15.56 -49.57
C LEU A 259 11.28 -15.04 -49.99
N LEU A 260 12.12 -14.62 -49.04
CA LEU A 260 13.51 -14.21 -49.31
C LEU A 260 14.40 -15.41 -49.70
N LEU A 261 14.14 -16.60 -49.17
CA LEU A 261 14.84 -17.83 -49.54
C LEU A 261 14.46 -18.33 -50.94
N GLU A 262 13.20 -18.17 -51.37
CA GLU A 262 12.77 -18.49 -52.74
C GLU A 262 13.33 -17.50 -53.77
N ALA A 263 13.43 -16.21 -53.43
CA ALA A 263 14.03 -15.20 -54.31
C ALA A 263 15.53 -15.45 -54.58
N HIS A 264 16.24 -16.11 -53.67
CA HIS A 264 17.67 -16.38 -53.80
C HIS A 264 18.02 -17.61 -54.63
N GLN A 265 17.06 -18.49 -54.94
CA GLN A 265 17.29 -19.68 -55.78
C GLN A 265 17.08 -19.44 -57.28
N GLY A 266 16.63 -18.24 -57.68
CA GLY A 266 16.39 -17.88 -59.08
C GLY A 266 17.53 -17.18 -59.81
N LEU A 267 18.61 -16.79 -59.11
CA LEU A 267 19.74 -16.10 -59.74
C LEU A 267 20.77 -17.13 -60.22
N GLY A 268 20.79 -17.29 -61.54
CA GLY A 268 21.57 -18.26 -62.28
C GLY A 268 23.07 -18.22 -62.00
N LYS A 269 23.67 -19.39 -62.21
CA LYS A 269 25.11 -19.62 -62.29
C LYS A 269 25.73 -18.69 -63.34
N GLU A 270 26.50 -17.71 -62.90
CA GLU A 270 27.55 -17.12 -63.75
C GLU A 270 28.77 -18.05 -63.79
N PRO A 271 29.45 -18.14 -64.94
CA PRO A 271 30.64 -18.97 -65.08
C PRO A 271 31.85 -18.36 -64.37
N LEU A 272 32.65 -19.24 -63.76
CA LEU A 272 33.97 -18.96 -63.22
C LEU A 272 34.85 -18.26 -64.28
N LEU A 273 35.41 -17.11 -63.91
CA LEU A 273 36.63 -16.58 -64.50
C LEU A 273 37.74 -16.67 -63.44
N ASP A 274 38.75 -17.43 -63.82
CA ASP A 274 40.08 -17.52 -63.22
C ASP A 274 40.72 -16.12 -63.18
N ASP A 275 41.39 -15.78 -62.08
CA ASP A 275 42.77 -15.24 -62.08
C ASP A 275 43.22 -14.84 -60.66
N ASN A 276 44.31 -15.49 -60.26
CA ASN A 276 45.28 -15.09 -59.22
C ASN A 276 46.36 -14.22 -59.94
N PRO A 277 47.33 -13.51 -59.30
CA PRO A 277 47.63 -13.32 -57.89
C PRO A 277 48.01 -11.86 -57.46
N SER A 278 48.34 -11.76 -56.16
CA SER A 278 49.28 -10.83 -55.52
C SER A 278 48.95 -9.33 -55.43
N GLU A 279 48.89 -8.79 -54.22
CA GLU A 279 49.94 -7.91 -53.68
C GLU A 279 49.73 -7.53 -52.19
N ASN A 280 50.85 -7.34 -51.52
CA ASN A 280 51.04 -6.84 -50.15
C ASN A 280 50.35 -5.50 -49.91
N TYR A 281 49.89 -5.20 -48.68
CA TYR A 281 50.24 -3.92 -48.03
C TYR A 281 50.23 -4.00 -46.49
N THR A 282 51.19 -3.23 -45.98
CA THR A 282 51.74 -2.98 -44.65
C THR A 282 50.74 -2.38 -43.64
N VAL A 283 50.89 -2.75 -42.37
CA VAL A 283 50.31 -2.01 -41.22
C VAL A 283 51.33 -0.98 -40.75
N VAL A 284 50.90 0.28 -40.65
CA VAL A 284 51.62 1.37 -39.99
C VAL A 284 50.67 2.05 -39.00
N CYS A 285 51.14 2.10 -37.74
CA CYS A 285 50.64 2.80 -36.55
C CYS A 285 49.35 2.27 -35.89
#